data_AF-A0A7C1ZMX5-F1
#
_entry.id   AF-A0A7C1ZMX5-F1
#
_cell.length_a   1.000
_cell.length_b   1.000
_cell.length_c   1.000
_cell.angle_alpha   90.00
_cell.angle_beta   90.00
_cell.angle_gamma   90.00
#
_symmetry.space_group_name_H-M   'P 1'
#
loop_
_entity.id
_entity.type
_entity.pdbx_description
1 polymer ?
#
loop_
_entity_poly.entity_id
_entity_poly.type
_entity_poly.pdbx_seq_one_letter_code
_entity_poly.pdbx_strand_id
1 'polypeptide(L)'
;MHSIKKRVKLILSVIIVFLICFVTAFILKERNSVYKYNVRKSYEYDFSRTNASIINLDLKGGEVNIPELNDKWDTAFLEVNINTAFFGYIFQPKIVLNNGKITLLQYFEYGAKGIRYINVSQLISKDNPQIRLRGKNVSLNDQSVKLILFKNAKPNKPRILVVSPHPDDAEIAAYGLYSSNKDSYIVTITAGDAGGKKYDEIYQDNIKHYLKKGEVRVWNSITVPLLGGIIPEHALNLGYFDTTLNKMYLDKSAVIKSKYTHISDINFYRKRNVSKLITGLRGESTWNSLVKDIQYLLNKIKPNIIVAPYPAIDSHPDHKFSTIALFEAIKKMKLEEGYLYLYTNHHVLSEFYPYGEMGSLVSLPPNFGKPLYFRSIYSHFLPVDRQKDKIFALEAMNDLRLDTEWRTAYGIIKKAIKITISHILGLDASYYRRAVRNNELFFVVNIRDIYNNEVYEKLKGKI
;
A
#
# COMPACT_ATOMS: atom_id res chain seq x y z
N MET A 1 20.90 7.05 61.12
CA MET A 1 20.47 6.08 60.07
C MET A 1 19.14 6.40 59.38
N HIS A 2 18.09 6.87 60.07
CA HIS A 2 16.76 7.11 59.45
C HIS A 2 16.75 8.23 58.38
N SER A 3 17.47 9.34 58.63
CA SER A 3 17.62 10.47 57.68
C SER A 3 18.34 10.10 56.39
N ILE A 4 19.39 9.25 56.46
CA ILE A 4 20.14 8.77 55.30
C ILE A 4 19.26 7.87 54.42
N LYS A 5 18.51 6.94 55.01
CA LYS A 5 17.57 6.08 54.26
C LYS A 5 16.48 6.91 53.54
N LYS A 6 15.99 8.00 54.16
CA LYS A 6 15.01 8.91 53.55
C LYS A 6 15.60 9.69 52.36
N ARG A 7 16.84 10.18 52.47
CA ARG A 7 17.56 10.85 51.37
C ARG A 7 17.85 9.89 50.21
N VAL A 8 18.30 8.67 50.49
CA VAL A 8 18.54 7.64 49.45
C VAL A 8 17.24 7.28 48.72
N LYS A 9 16.13 7.09 49.43
CA LYS A 9 14.81 6.85 48.81
C LYS A 9 14.36 8.02 47.93
N LEU A 10 14.57 9.26 48.38
CA LEU A 10 14.24 10.45 47.59
C LEU A 10 15.09 10.54 46.32
N ILE A 11 16.40 10.37 46.42
CA ILE A 11 17.31 10.37 45.27
C ILE A 11 16.93 9.27 44.28
N LEU A 12 16.67 8.05 44.75
CA LEU A 12 16.24 6.94 43.90
C LEU A 12 14.91 7.25 43.21
N SER A 13 13.96 7.86 43.91
CA SER A 13 12.67 8.26 43.34
C SER A 13 12.85 9.32 42.24
N VAL A 14 13.71 10.32 42.46
CA VAL A 14 14.03 11.34 41.46
C VAL A 14 14.70 10.73 40.24
N ILE A 15 15.63 9.79 40.41
CA ILE A 15 16.29 9.07 39.31
C ILE A 15 15.26 8.27 38.50
N ILE A 16 14.36 7.55 39.17
CA ILE A 16 13.31 6.77 38.50
C ILE A 16 12.38 7.69 37.70
N VAL A 17 11.93 8.80 38.30
CA VAL A 17 11.07 9.78 37.61
C VAL A 17 11.79 10.37 36.39
N PHE A 18 13.07 10.75 36.54
CA PHE A 18 13.87 11.26 35.44
C PHE A 18 14.01 10.23 34.31
N LEU A 19 14.27 8.96 34.65
CA LEU A 19 14.37 7.88 33.68
C LEU A 19 13.04 7.65 32.95
N ILE A 20 11.92 7.66 33.66
CA ILE A 20 10.58 7.54 33.05
C ILE A 20 10.32 8.70 32.10
N CYS A 21 10.62 9.93 32.50
CA CYS A 21 10.48 11.11 31.64
C CYS A 21 11.36 11.02 30.39
N PHE A 22 12.62 10.62 30.55
CA PHE A 22 13.57 10.47 29.44
C PHE A 22 13.10 9.39 28.46
N VAL A 23 12.73 8.21 28.94
CA VAL A 23 12.22 7.10 28.11
C VAL A 23 10.92 7.51 27.40
N THR A 24 10.02 8.22 28.09
CA THR A 24 8.78 8.71 27.49
C THR A 24 9.07 9.73 26.37
N ALA A 25 9.96 10.70 26.62
CA ALA A 25 10.36 11.69 25.64
C ALA A 25 11.03 11.04 24.41
N PHE A 26 11.87 10.02 24.63
CA PHE A 26 12.48 9.23 23.56
C PHE A 26 11.43 8.51 22.71
N ILE A 27 10.49 7.79 23.33
CA ILE A 27 9.38 7.12 22.63
C ILE A 27 8.55 8.11 21.81
N LEU A 28 8.21 9.27 22.39
CA LEU A 28 7.45 10.32 21.70
C LEU A 28 8.18 10.86 20.48
N LYS A 29 9.50 11.07 20.59
CA LYS A 29 10.34 11.52 19.48
C LYS A 29 10.34 10.50 18.35
N GLU A 30 10.57 9.22 18.67
CA GLU A 30 10.61 8.15 17.67
C GLU A 30 9.25 7.94 16.99
N ARG A 31 8.16 7.96 17.76
CA ARG A 31 6.79 7.85 17.21
C ARG A 31 6.40 9.01 16.30
N ASN A 32 6.98 10.20 16.50
CA ASN A 32 6.73 11.35 15.64
C ASN A 32 7.65 11.37 14.40
N SER A 33 8.82 10.72 14.45
CA SER A 33 9.81 10.75 13.36
C SER A 33 9.34 10.07 12.07
N VAL A 34 8.34 9.19 12.17
CA VAL A 34 7.75 8.44 11.05
C VAL A 34 6.92 9.31 10.08
N TYR A 35 6.56 10.53 10.49
CA TYR A 35 5.78 11.47 9.68
C TYR A 35 6.68 12.58 9.16
N LYS A 36 6.93 12.61 7.85
CA LYS A 36 7.75 13.65 7.18
C LYS A 36 6.95 14.93 6.88
N TYR A 37 5.87 15.17 7.62
CA TYR A 37 4.94 16.27 7.41
C TYR A 37 4.26 16.66 8.72
N ASN A 38 3.59 17.82 8.72
CA ASN A 38 2.85 18.28 9.88
C ASN A 38 1.50 17.53 10.00
N VAL A 39 1.43 16.57 10.92
CA VAL A 39 0.24 15.75 11.23
C VAL A 39 -0.98 16.55 11.70
N ARG A 40 -0.80 17.83 12.04
CA ARG A 40 -1.88 18.73 12.49
C ARG A 40 -2.58 19.46 11.33
N LYS A 41 -2.08 19.31 10.10
CA LYS A 41 -2.73 19.85 8.91
C LYS A 41 -3.91 18.96 8.49
N SER A 42 -4.94 19.60 7.96
CA SER A 42 -6.05 18.92 7.31
C SER A 42 -5.58 18.21 6.04
N TYR A 43 -6.16 17.03 5.77
CA TYR A 43 -6.00 16.41 4.46
C TYR A 43 -6.88 17.15 3.44
N GLU A 44 -6.33 17.40 2.27
CA GLU A 44 -6.97 18.17 1.21
C GLU A 44 -7.17 17.29 -0.02
N TYR A 45 -8.43 17.09 -0.42
CA TYR A 45 -8.81 16.37 -1.62
C TYR A 45 -9.80 17.21 -2.43
N ASP A 46 -9.55 17.30 -3.74
CA ASP A 46 -10.45 17.96 -4.67
C ASP A 46 -11.38 16.92 -5.32
N PHE A 47 -12.66 16.98 -4.96
CA PHE A 47 -13.69 16.11 -5.52
C PHE A 47 -14.47 16.76 -6.68
N SER A 48 -14.18 18.03 -7.04
CA SER A 48 -14.95 18.79 -8.03
C SER A 48 -14.92 18.21 -9.44
N ARG A 49 -13.83 17.51 -9.81
CA ARG A 49 -13.64 16.88 -11.13
C ARG A 49 -13.85 15.35 -11.10
N THR A 50 -14.49 14.85 -10.05
CA THR A 50 -14.76 13.43 -9.83
C THR A 50 -16.24 13.10 -10.07
N ASN A 51 -16.60 11.83 -9.97
CA ASN A 51 -18.00 11.40 -9.95
C ASN A 51 -18.60 11.34 -8.54
N ALA A 52 -17.93 11.94 -7.54
CA ALA A 52 -18.38 11.91 -6.16
C ALA A 52 -19.72 12.63 -6.00
N SER A 53 -20.62 12.02 -5.25
CA SER A 53 -21.81 12.69 -4.70
C SER A 53 -21.54 13.04 -3.24
N ILE A 54 -21.76 14.30 -2.86
CA ILE A 54 -21.47 14.80 -1.52
C ILE A 54 -22.77 15.16 -0.81
N ILE A 55 -22.97 14.61 0.39
CA ILE A 55 -24.12 14.87 1.25
C ILE A 55 -23.62 15.46 2.56
N ASN A 56 -24.16 16.61 2.97
CA ASN A 56 -23.87 17.19 4.28
C ASN A 56 -24.71 16.50 5.34
N LEU A 57 -24.07 16.07 6.42
CA LEU A 57 -24.69 15.43 7.58
C LEU A 57 -24.18 16.10 8.85
N ASP A 58 -24.79 15.76 9.99
CA ASP A 58 -24.30 16.16 11.30
C ASP A 58 -23.78 14.95 12.07
N LEU A 59 -22.61 15.10 12.68
CA LEU A 59 -22.13 14.24 13.75
C LEU A 59 -22.59 14.86 15.08
N LYS A 60 -23.48 14.19 15.81
CA LYS A 60 -23.97 14.63 17.13
C LYS A 60 -23.88 13.50 18.14
N GLY A 61 -23.30 13.76 19.30
CA GLY A 61 -23.14 12.74 20.35
C GLY A 61 -22.31 11.54 19.92
N GLY A 62 -21.44 11.70 18.91
CA GLY A 62 -20.69 10.59 18.33
C GLY A 62 -21.49 9.72 17.36
N GLU A 63 -22.64 10.17 16.86
CA GLU A 63 -23.48 9.41 15.93
C GLU A 63 -23.72 10.21 14.64
N VAL A 64 -23.75 9.50 13.51
CA VAL A 64 -24.14 10.04 12.20
C VAL A 64 -25.30 9.20 11.68
N ASN A 65 -26.39 9.85 11.28
CA ASN A 65 -27.51 9.20 10.62
C ASN A 65 -27.34 9.33 9.11
N ILE A 66 -27.21 8.18 8.44
CA ILE A 66 -27.08 8.10 6.99
C ILE A 66 -28.49 8.14 6.39
N PRO A 67 -28.78 9.09 5.48
CA PRO A 67 -30.08 9.17 4.83
C PRO A 67 -30.28 7.96 3.92
N GLU A 68 -31.51 7.75 3.47
CA GLU A 68 -31.76 6.78 2.41
C GLU A 68 -30.97 7.17 1.16
N LEU A 69 -30.08 6.28 0.73
CA LEU A 69 -29.23 6.50 -0.43
C LEU A 69 -29.86 5.81 -1.63
N ASN A 70 -29.98 6.54 -2.74
CA ASN A 70 -30.35 5.93 -4.01
C ASN A 70 -29.34 4.84 -4.38
N ASP A 71 -29.84 3.69 -4.82
CA ASP A 71 -29.04 2.52 -5.16
C ASP A 71 -28.13 2.83 -6.36
N LYS A 72 -26.85 3.14 -6.12
CA LYS A 72 -25.71 3.08 -7.08
C LYS A 72 -24.41 3.68 -6.50
N TRP A 73 -24.00 3.27 -5.30
CA TRP A 73 -22.66 3.57 -4.78
C TRP A 73 -21.95 2.28 -4.35
N ASP A 74 -20.63 2.30 -4.30
CA ASP A 74 -19.82 1.17 -3.80
C ASP A 74 -18.60 1.59 -2.96
N THR A 75 -18.36 2.89 -2.81
CA THR A 75 -17.32 3.41 -1.92
C THR A 75 -17.83 4.68 -1.25
N ALA A 76 -17.62 4.79 0.06
CA ALA A 76 -18.09 5.90 0.87
C ALA A 76 -17.03 6.34 1.89
N PHE A 77 -16.84 7.65 2.00
CA PHE A 77 -15.99 8.27 3.02
C PHE A 77 -16.75 9.32 3.81
N LEU A 78 -16.42 9.42 5.10
CA LEU A 78 -16.85 10.52 5.96
C LEU A 78 -15.68 11.51 6.16
N GLU A 79 -15.86 12.75 5.72
CA GLU A 79 -14.97 13.87 6.04
C GLU A 79 -15.23 14.31 7.48
N VAL A 80 -14.25 14.14 8.37
CA VAL A 80 -14.36 14.50 9.79
C VAL A 80 -13.17 15.32 10.24
N ASN A 81 -13.40 16.30 11.10
CA ASN A 81 -12.37 17.03 11.81
C ASN A 81 -12.08 16.33 13.15
N ILE A 82 -10.83 15.93 13.34
CA ILE A 82 -10.37 15.26 14.56
C ILE A 82 -9.39 16.12 15.33
N ASN A 83 -9.32 15.90 16.64
CA ASN A 83 -8.26 16.47 17.47
C ASN A 83 -7.75 15.44 18.47
N THR A 84 -6.46 15.13 18.40
CA THR A 84 -5.83 14.16 19.28
C THR A 84 -5.83 14.62 20.74
N ALA A 85 -6.18 13.73 21.67
CA ALA A 85 -6.13 13.98 23.11
C ALA A 85 -4.69 13.87 23.65
N PHE A 86 -4.43 14.24 24.91
CA PHE A 86 -3.08 14.19 25.51
C PHE A 86 -2.40 12.82 25.36
N PHE A 87 -3.12 11.73 25.64
CA PHE A 87 -2.60 10.38 25.48
C PHE A 87 -2.36 9.95 24.03
N GLY A 88 -2.89 10.68 23.05
CA GLY A 88 -2.76 10.35 21.64
C GLY A 88 -1.43 10.75 21.00
N TYR A 89 -0.56 11.41 21.75
CA TYR A 89 0.86 11.55 21.40
C TYR A 89 1.64 10.27 21.76
N ILE A 90 1.17 9.52 22.77
CA ILE A 90 1.78 8.26 23.21
C ILE A 90 1.09 7.09 22.52
N PHE A 91 -0.19 6.87 22.74
CA PHE A 91 -0.95 5.76 22.16
C PHE A 91 -1.60 6.17 20.84
N GLN A 92 -1.57 5.31 19.84
CA GLN A 92 -1.99 5.72 18.50
C GLN A 92 -3.47 6.14 18.51
N PRO A 93 -3.82 7.36 18.06
CA PRO A 93 -5.20 7.82 18.05
C PRO A 93 -6.05 7.00 17.08
N LYS A 94 -7.27 6.65 17.48
CA LYS A 94 -8.18 5.87 16.65
C LYS A 94 -9.65 6.16 16.92
N ILE A 95 -10.49 5.90 15.92
CA ILE A 95 -11.94 5.88 16.05
C ILE A 95 -12.43 4.44 15.87
N VAL A 96 -13.29 4.02 16.78
CA VAL A 96 -14.10 2.81 16.65
C VAL A 96 -15.39 3.19 15.95
N LEU A 97 -15.65 2.57 14.79
CA LEU A 97 -16.87 2.77 14.01
C LEU A 97 -17.76 1.55 14.15
N ASN A 98 -19.06 1.74 14.36
CA ASN A 98 -19.99 0.63 14.58
C ASN A 98 -21.40 0.97 14.05
N ASN A 99 -22.03 0.02 13.36
CA ASN A 99 -23.42 0.13 12.85
C ASN A 99 -24.35 -0.97 13.43
N GLY A 100 -24.08 -1.42 14.65
CA GLY A 100 -24.76 -2.53 15.32
C GLY A 100 -24.35 -3.93 14.85
N LYS A 101 -23.97 -4.11 13.58
CA LYS A 101 -23.58 -5.41 13.01
C LYS A 101 -22.07 -5.57 12.85
N ILE A 102 -21.40 -4.51 12.41
CA ILE A 102 -19.97 -4.50 12.06
C ILE A 102 -19.26 -3.48 12.95
N THR A 103 -18.06 -3.82 13.42
CA THR A 103 -17.16 -2.90 14.12
C THR A 103 -15.86 -2.76 13.33
N LEU A 104 -15.47 -1.54 12.99
CA LEU A 104 -14.24 -1.23 12.26
C LEU A 104 -13.39 -0.25 13.05
N LEU A 105 -12.08 -0.27 12.80
CA LEU A 105 -11.11 0.63 13.44
C LEU A 105 -10.44 1.49 12.38
N GLN A 106 -10.44 2.80 12.58
CA GLN A 106 -9.64 3.74 11.81
C GLN A 106 -8.58 4.36 12.73
N TYR A 107 -7.31 4.21 12.38
CA TYR A 107 -6.18 4.81 13.10
C TYR A 107 -5.72 6.09 12.42
N PHE A 108 -5.09 6.98 13.18
CA PHE A 108 -4.52 8.24 12.72
C PHE A 108 -3.06 8.38 13.15
N GLU A 109 -2.43 9.46 12.69
CA GLU A 109 -1.09 9.80 13.14
C GLU A 109 -1.04 10.15 14.64
N TYR A 110 0.09 9.92 15.29
CA TYR A 110 0.31 10.44 16.65
C TYR A 110 0.21 11.97 16.63
N GLY A 111 -0.63 12.53 17.51
CA GLY A 111 -0.85 13.98 17.57
C GLY A 111 -1.66 14.57 16.39
N ALA A 112 -2.35 13.73 15.59
CA ALA A 112 -3.17 14.17 14.47
C ALA A 112 -4.20 15.25 14.84
N LYS A 113 -4.36 16.24 13.96
CA LYS A 113 -5.42 17.26 14.04
C LYS A 113 -5.87 17.66 12.64
N GLY A 114 -7.14 18.06 12.52
CA GLY A 114 -7.72 18.57 11.27
C GLY A 114 -8.54 17.52 10.53
N ILE A 115 -8.84 17.81 9.27
CA ILE A 115 -9.71 16.98 8.44
C ILE A 115 -9.05 15.65 8.08
N ARG A 116 -9.82 14.57 8.16
CA ARG A 116 -9.52 13.20 7.70
C ARG A 116 -10.73 12.61 6.98
N TYR A 117 -10.49 11.62 6.13
CA TYR A 117 -11.53 10.95 5.34
C TYR A 117 -11.61 9.48 5.74
N ILE A 118 -12.58 9.13 6.59
CA ILE A 118 -12.73 7.78 7.15
C ILE A 118 -13.57 6.95 6.19
N ASN A 119 -13.09 5.76 5.82
CA ASN A 119 -13.87 4.83 5.02
C ASN A 119 -15.04 4.26 5.83
N VAL A 120 -16.25 4.45 5.32
CA VAL A 120 -17.51 3.97 5.94
C VAL A 120 -18.29 3.03 5.02
N SER A 121 -17.69 2.60 3.91
CA SER A 121 -18.36 1.84 2.84
C SER A 121 -19.09 0.59 3.36
N GLN A 122 -18.48 -0.14 4.30
CA GLN A 122 -19.05 -1.38 4.85
C GLN A 122 -20.02 -1.16 6.01
N LEU A 123 -20.11 0.07 6.53
CA LEU A 123 -20.95 0.41 7.68
C LEU A 123 -22.32 0.95 7.27
N ILE A 124 -22.45 1.42 6.03
CA ILE A 124 -23.73 1.90 5.52
C ILE A 124 -24.58 0.70 5.14
N SER A 125 -25.76 0.59 5.77
CA SER A 125 -26.74 -0.46 5.52
C SER A 125 -28.15 0.14 5.50
N LYS A 126 -29.03 -0.40 4.64
CA LYS A 126 -30.45 0.01 4.64
C LYS A 126 -31.15 -0.31 5.96
N ASP A 127 -30.74 -1.39 6.64
CA ASP A 127 -31.36 -1.84 7.90
C ASP A 127 -30.92 -1.01 9.11
N ASN A 128 -29.73 -0.39 9.05
CA ASN A 128 -29.22 0.44 10.12
C ASN A 128 -28.58 1.71 9.55
N PRO A 129 -29.34 2.82 9.48
CA PRO A 129 -28.83 4.07 8.97
C PRO A 129 -27.84 4.73 9.93
N GLN A 130 -27.75 4.29 11.19
CA GLN A 130 -26.91 4.94 12.19
C GLN A 130 -25.49 4.35 12.22
N ILE A 131 -24.49 5.22 12.15
CA ILE A 131 -23.09 4.88 12.40
C ILE A 131 -22.61 5.60 13.65
N ARG A 132 -22.15 4.83 14.64
CA ARG A 132 -21.55 5.34 15.88
C ARG A 132 -20.04 5.45 15.72
N LEU A 133 -19.49 6.60 16.10
CA LEU A 133 -18.08 6.95 16.08
C LEU A 133 -17.61 7.23 17.51
N ARG A 134 -16.75 6.37 18.04
CA ARG A 134 -16.15 6.55 19.37
C ARG A 134 -14.64 6.77 19.28
N GLY A 135 -14.20 7.95 19.68
CA GLY A 135 -12.76 8.27 19.78
C GLY A 135 -12.07 7.50 20.92
N LYS A 136 -10.86 7.02 20.65
CA LYS A 136 -9.88 6.52 21.62
C LYS A 136 -8.56 7.27 21.41
N ASN A 137 -8.14 8.03 22.42
CA ASN A 137 -7.03 8.98 22.34
C ASN A 137 -7.22 10.11 21.30
N VAL A 138 -8.44 10.28 20.81
CA VAL A 138 -8.87 11.32 19.87
C VAL A 138 -10.24 11.82 20.29
N SER A 139 -10.45 13.13 20.16
CA SER A 139 -11.74 13.78 20.38
C SER A 139 -12.46 13.97 19.04
N LEU A 140 -13.77 13.71 19.05
CA LEU A 140 -14.70 14.11 18.01
C LEU A 140 -15.79 14.93 18.66
N ASN A 141 -15.73 16.24 18.44
CA ASN A 141 -16.80 17.13 18.85
C ASN A 141 -17.93 17.07 17.82
N ASP A 142 -19.12 17.49 18.25
CA ASP A 142 -20.25 17.70 17.38
C ASP A 142 -19.86 18.69 16.26
N GLN A 143 -20.17 18.32 15.02
CA GLN A 143 -19.73 19.05 13.83
C GLN A 143 -20.57 18.64 12.62
N SER A 144 -20.65 19.52 11.62
CA SER A 144 -21.11 19.10 10.29
C SER A 144 -20.01 18.29 9.61
N VAL A 145 -20.42 17.21 8.97
CA VAL A 145 -19.56 16.25 8.27
C VAL A 145 -20.06 16.07 6.84
N LYS A 146 -19.18 15.59 5.94
CA LYS A 146 -19.58 15.29 4.57
C LYS A 146 -19.49 13.79 4.32
N LEU A 147 -20.58 13.21 3.84
CA LEU A 147 -20.59 11.86 3.27
C LEU A 147 -20.27 11.97 1.78
N ILE A 148 -19.15 11.38 1.37
CA ILE A 148 -18.63 11.40 0.01
C ILE A 148 -18.83 10.01 -0.58
N LEU A 149 -19.69 9.90 -1.59
CA LEU A 149 -20.08 8.65 -2.23
C LEU A 149 -19.51 8.55 -3.64
N PHE A 150 -18.87 7.43 -3.93
CA PHE A 150 -18.36 7.10 -5.26
C PHE A 150 -19.15 5.95 -5.88
N LYS A 151 -19.29 6.03 -7.20
CA LYS A 151 -19.87 4.99 -8.03
C LYS A 151 -18.82 4.50 -9.02
N ASN A 152 -18.23 3.34 -8.76
CA ASN A 152 -17.25 2.78 -9.68
C ASN A 152 -17.93 1.98 -10.80
N ALA A 153 -17.32 1.99 -11.97
CA ALA A 153 -17.79 1.19 -13.08
C ALA A 153 -17.56 -0.30 -12.79
N LYS A 154 -18.53 -1.14 -13.14
CA LYS A 154 -18.44 -2.59 -13.02
C LYS A 154 -18.56 -3.19 -14.41
N PRO A 155 -17.44 -3.41 -15.12
CA PRO A 155 -17.46 -4.03 -16.45
C PRO A 155 -18.17 -5.39 -16.39
N ASN A 156 -18.97 -5.69 -17.42
CA ASN A 156 -19.50 -7.04 -17.59
C ASN A 156 -18.34 -8.00 -17.88
N LYS A 157 -18.17 -9.06 -17.07
CA LYS A 157 -17.01 -9.97 -17.09
C LYS A 157 -15.68 -9.20 -16.96
N PRO A 158 -15.36 -8.68 -15.76
CA PRO A 158 -14.15 -7.91 -15.57
C PRO A 158 -12.91 -8.78 -15.84
N ARG A 159 -11.98 -8.22 -16.62
CA ARG A 159 -10.65 -8.81 -16.84
C ARG A 159 -9.62 -7.88 -16.26
N ILE A 160 -8.93 -8.37 -15.23
CA ILE A 160 -8.01 -7.58 -14.42
C ILE A 160 -6.58 -7.91 -14.85
N LEU A 161 -5.77 -6.88 -15.09
CA LEU A 161 -4.32 -7.02 -15.20
C LEU A 161 -3.66 -6.26 -14.05
N VAL A 162 -2.97 -6.96 -13.17
CA VAL A 162 -2.14 -6.35 -12.13
C VAL A 162 -0.71 -6.21 -12.66
N VAL A 163 -0.23 -4.97 -12.79
CA VAL A 163 1.15 -4.65 -13.15
C VAL A 163 1.93 -4.41 -11.86
N SER A 164 2.74 -5.40 -11.49
CA SER A 164 3.50 -5.48 -10.24
C SER A 164 4.96 -5.06 -10.49
N PRO A 165 5.49 -3.98 -9.91
CA PRO A 165 6.90 -3.60 -10.09
C PRO A 165 7.88 -4.70 -9.63
N HIS A 166 7.65 -5.25 -8.44
CA HIS A 166 8.45 -6.31 -7.83
C HIS A 166 7.61 -7.55 -7.49
N PRO A 167 8.27 -8.70 -7.21
CA PRO A 167 7.59 -9.88 -6.68
C PRO A 167 7.14 -9.69 -5.22
N ASP A 168 5.85 -9.43 -5.01
CA ASP A 168 5.09 -9.23 -3.76
C ASP A 168 4.06 -8.10 -3.89
N ASP A 169 4.31 -7.11 -4.75
CA ASP A 169 3.47 -5.91 -4.84
C ASP A 169 2.01 -6.19 -5.20
N ALA A 170 1.75 -7.19 -6.06
CA ALA A 170 0.40 -7.60 -6.41
C ALA A 170 -0.37 -8.09 -5.18
N GLU A 171 0.27 -8.93 -4.36
CA GLU A 171 -0.29 -9.44 -3.11
C GLU A 171 -0.47 -8.32 -2.09
N ILE A 172 0.51 -7.44 -1.96
CA ILE A 172 0.44 -6.30 -1.03
C ILE A 172 -0.74 -5.39 -1.38
N ALA A 173 -0.87 -5.01 -2.64
CA ALA A 173 -1.80 -3.96 -3.06
C ALA A 173 -3.21 -4.47 -3.40
N ALA A 174 -3.32 -5.65 -4.01
CA ALA A 174 -4.51 -6.04 -4.77
C ALA A 174 -4.90 -7.52 -4.62
N TYR A 175 -4.41 -8.22 -3.60
CA TYR A 175 -4.74 -9.62 -3.35
C TYR A 175 -6.24 -9.88 -3.31
N GLY A 176 -7.01 -9.10 -2.54
CA GLY A 176 -8.45 -9.28 -2.47
C GLY A 176 -9.12 -9.03 -3.82
N LEU A 177 -8.72 -7.94 -4.49
CA LEU A 177 -9.25 -7.59 -5.79
C LEU A 177 -9.04 -8.71 -6.83
N TYR A 178 -7.80 -9.17 -7.03
CA TYR A 178 -7.54 -10.20 -8.03
C TYR A 178 -8.08 -11.58 -7.59
N SER A 179 -8.04 -11.92 -6.30
CA SER A 179 -8.55 -13.23 -5.83
C SER A 179 -10.08 -13.34 -5.93
N SER A 180 -10.78 -12.19 -5.95
CA SER A 180 -12.22 -12.13 -6.17
C SER A 180 -12.64 -12.33 -7.64
N ASN A 181 -11.70 -12.34 -8.59
CA ASN A 181 -11.98 -12.47 -10.01
C ASN A 181 -11.03 -13.45 -10.70
N LYS A 182 -11.54 -14.59 -11.19
CA LYS A 182 -10.72 -15.63 -11.82
C LYS A 182 -10.12 -15.21 -13.17
N ASP A 183 -10.72 -14.27 -13.89
CA ASP A 183 -10.14 -13.67 -15.09
C ASP A 183 -9.19 -12.51 -14.72
N SER A 184 -8.22 -12.81 -13.85
CA SER A 184 -7.15 -11.90 -13.45
C SER A 184 -5.79 -12.42 -13.91
N TYR A 185 -4.93 -11.50 -14.30
CA TYR A 185 -3.55 -11.72 -14.72
C TYR A 185 -2.61 -10.87 -13.87
N ILE A 186 -1.45 -11.43 -13.54
CA ILE A 186 -0.38 -10.73 -12.80
C ILE A 186 0.85 -10.68 -13.71
N VAL A 187 1.32 -9.46 -13.98
CA VAL A 187 2.55 -9.22 -14.73
C VAL A 187 3.52 -8.49 -13.82
N THR A 188 4.58 -9.18 -13.41
CA THR A 188 5.65 -8.62 -12.59
C THR A 188 6.79 -8.10 -13.47
N ILE A 189 7.18 -6.84 -13.31
CA ILE A 189 8.16 -6.18 -14.17
C ILE A 189 9.57 -6.67 -13.86
N THR A 190 9.98 -6.62 -12.60
CA THR A 190 11.35 -6.95 -12.19
C THR A 190 11.45 -8.32 -11.50
N ALA A 191 12.64 -8.90 -11.51
CA ALA A 191 12.94 -10.15 -10.80
C ALA A 191 13.07 -9.97 -9.28
N GLY A 192 13.14 -8.73 -8.77
CA GLY A 192 13.37 -8.46 -7.35
C GLY A 192 14.77 -8.84 -6.87
N ASP A 193 15.77 -8.79 -7.75
CA ASP A 193 17.15 -9.24 -7.53
C ASP A 193 18.05 -8.20 -6.82
N ALA A 194 17.46 -7.21 -6.16
CA ALA A 194 18.16 -6.16 -5.42
C ALA A 194 17.60 -6.00 -3.98
N GLY A 195 17.82 -4.83 -3.37
CA GLY A 195 17.36 -4.52 -2.01
C GLY A 195 18.27 -5.08 -0.90
N GLY A 196 17.69 -5.31 0.28
CA GLY A 196 18.43 -5.81 1.45
C GLY A 196 18.97 -7.24 1.24
N LYS A 197 20.18 -7.50 1.77
CA LYS A 197 20.86 -8.79 1.69
C LYS A 197 20.28 -9.79 2.70
N LYS A 198 19.09 -10.33 2.42
CA LYS A 198 18.40 -11.31 3.26
C LYS A 198 18.94 -12.73 3.05
N TYR A 199 19.14 -13.53 4.09
CA TYR A 199 19.84 -14.84 3.98
C TYR A 199 21.36 -14.69 3.79
N ASP A 200 21.95 -13.63 4.33
CA ASP A 200 23.39 -13.40 4.31
C ASP A 200 24.17 -14.43 5.15
N GLU A 201 23.50 -15.05 6.12
CA GLU A 201 24.01 -16.20 6.87
C GLU A 201 24.22 -17.47 6.02
N ILE A 202 23.57 -17.56 4.85
CA ILE A 202 23.68 -18.70 3.93
C ILE A 202 24.72 -18.41 2.82
N TYR A 203 24.76 -17.16 2.33
CA TYR A 203 25.60 -16.78 1.18
C TYR A 203 26.63 -15.70 1.55
N GLN A 204 27.89 -16.12 1.66
CA GLN A 204 29.02 -15.20 1.78
C GLN A 204 29.24 -14.41 0.48
N ASP A 205 29.17 -15.08 -0.67
CA ASP A 205 29.28 -14.49 -2.00
C ASP A 205 28.03 -13.68 -2.35
N ASN A 206 28.21 -12.37 -2.53
CA ASN A 206 27.13 -11.44 -2.84
C ASN A 206 26.47 -11.70 -4.20
N ILE A 207 27.23 -12.09 -5.23
CA ILE A 207 26.68 -12.33 -6.56
C ILE A 207 25.77 -13.57 -6.51
N LYS A 208 26.27 -14.67 -5.92
CA LYS A 208 25.46 -15.89 -5.75
C LYS A 208 24.20 -15.64 -4.92
N HIS A 209 24.32 -14.82 -3.88
CA HIS A 209 23.20 -14.38 -3.06
C HIS A 209 22.10 -13.70 -3.89
N TYR A 210 22.44 -12.63 -4.62
CA TYR A 210 21.43 -11.86 -5.36
C TYR A 210 20.86 -12.65 -6.56
N LEU A 211 21.66 -13.52 -7.20
CA LEU A 211 21.15 -14.46 -8.20
C LEU A 211 20.10 -15.40 -7.61
N LYS A 212 20.35 -15.95 -6.41
CA LYS A 212 19.38 -16.83 -5.73
C LYS A 212 18.15 -16.05 -5.29
N LYS A 213 18.32 -14.82 -4.77
CA LYS A 213 17.21 -13.95 -4.38
C LYS A 213 16.27 -13.68 -5.55
N GLY A 214 16.81 -13.27 -6.70
CA GLY A 214 16.02 -13.05 -7.91
C GLY A 214 15.33 -14.33 -8.39
N GLU A 215 16.01 -15.48 -8.37
CA GLU A 215 15.40 -16.77 -8.72
C GLU A 215 14.17 -17.11 -7.86
N VAL A 216 14.31 -17.04 -6.53
CA VAL A 216 13.24 -17.39 -5.60
C VAL A 216 12.07 -16.41 -5.71
N ARG A 217 12.36 -15.11 -5.82
CA ARG A 217 11.32 -14.09 -5.96
C ARG A 217 10.57 -14.18 -7.29
N VAL A 218 11.25 -14.51 -8.39
CA VAL A 218 10.58 -14.80 -9.68
C VAL A 218 9.61 -15.98 -9.52
N TRP A 219 10.02 -17.06 -8.85
CA TRP A 219 9.11 -18.16 -8.54
C TRP A 219 7.93 -17.70 -7.69
N ASN A 220 8.17 -16.90 -6.65
CA ASN A 220 7.07 -16.38 -5.83
C ASN A 220 6.06 -15.57 -6.67
N SER A 221 6.51 -14.68 -7.58
CA SER A 221 5.58 -13.92 -8.44
C SER A 221 4.72 -14.77 -9.36
N ILE A 222 5.16 -15.98 -9.71
CA ILE A 222 4.43 -16.89 -10.59
C ILE A 222 3.49 -17.78 -9.77
N THR A 223 3.92 -18.24 -8.59
CA THR A 223 3.20 -19.29 -7.85
C THR A 223 2.34 -18.78 -6.72
N VAL A 224 2.68 -17.69 -6.04
CA VAL A 224 1.87 -17.15 -4.92
C VAL A 224 0.46 -16.74 -5.35
N PRO A 225 0.20 -16.20 -6.56
CA PRO A 225 -1.16 -15.92 -7.01
C PRO A 225 -2.10 -17.14 -7.00
N LEU A 226 -1.57 -18.38 -6.99
CA LEU A 226 -2.36 -19.60 -6.77
C LEU A 226 -3.13 -19.60 -5.45
N LEU A 227 -2.61 -18.94 -4.42
CA LEU A 227 -3.30 -18.81 -3.13
C LEU A 227 -4.55 -17.93 -3.24
N GLY A 228 -4.61 -17.00 -4.20
CA GLY A 228 -5.84 -16.31 -4.60
C GLY A 228 -6.66 -17.09 -5.64
N GLY A 229 -6.19 -18.29 -6.00
CA GLY A 229 -6.73 -19.16 -7.04
C GLY A 229 -6.60 -18.59 -8.45
N ILE A 230 -5.52 -17.85 -8.72
CA ILE A 230 -5.07 -17.50 -10.07
C ILE A 230 -4.07 -18.54 -10.54
N ILE A 231 -4.32 -19.15 -11.69
CA ILE A 231 -3.46 -20.20 -12.24
C ILE A 231 -2.11 -19.63 -12.69
N PRO A 232 -1.01 -20.41 -12.66
CA PRO A 232 0.33 -19.92 -13.00
C PRO A 232 0.45 -19.43 -14.45
N GLU A 233 -0.41 -19.90 -15.36
CA GLU A 233 -0.47 -19.42 -16.74
C GLU A 233 -0.95 -17.97 -16.85
N HIS A 234 -1.60 -17.44 -15.80
CA HIS A 234 -2.03 -16.05 -15.71
C HIS A 234 -1.03 -15.16 -14.95
N ALA A 235 0.05 -15.73 -14.43
CA ALA A 235 1.13 -15.01 -13.77
C ALA A 235 2.42 -15.05 -14.60
N LEU A 236 3.11 -13.92 -14.72
CA LEU A 236 4.27 -13.78 -15.58
C LEU A 236 5.27 -12.77 -14.99
N ASN A 237 6.55 -13.11 -14.95
CA ASN A 237 7.63 -12.19 -14.60
C ASN A 237 8.44 -11.80 -15.85
N LEU A 238 8.58 -10.50 -16.13
CA LEU A 238 9.29 -9.98 -17.29
C LEU A 238 10.82 -9.99 -17.13
N GLY A 239 11.35 -10.36 -15.96
CA GLY A 239 12.77 -10.60 -15.74
C GLY A 239 13.67 -9.37 -15.82
N TYR A 240 13.12 -8.15 -15.86
CA TYR A 240 13.92 -6.93 -15.75
C TYR A 240 14.58 -6.83 -14.36
N PHE A 241 15.59 -6.01 -14.23
CA PHE A 241 16.38 -5.95 -13.01
C PHE A 241 15.84 -4.89 -12.04
N ASP A 242 15.79 -5.24 -10.77
CA ASP A 242 15.34 -4.36 -9.70
C ASP A 242 16.30 -3.14 -9.58
N THR A 243 15.75 -1.97 -9.29
CA THR A 243 16.37 -0.64 -9.20
C THR A 243 16.84 -0.01 -10.51
N THR A 244 16.53 -0.61 -11.66
CA THR A 244 17.08 -0.18 -12.96
C THR A 244 16.13 0.61 -13.86
N LEU A 245 14.82 0.64 -13.56
CA LEU A 245 13.84 1.17 -14.52
C LEU A 245 14.00 2.68 -14.79
N ASN A 246 14.43 3.45 -13.80
CA ASN A 246 14.78 4.87 -14.00
C ASN A 246 15.94 5.04 -15.00
N LYS A 247 17.01 4.23 -14.86
CA LYS A 247 18.16 4.28 -15.77
C LYS A 247 17.76 3.91 -17.19
N MET A 248 16.94 2.87 -17.33
CA MET A 248 16.36 2.50 -18.62
C MET A 248 15.53 3.64 -19.21
N TYR A 249 14.73 4.35 -18.40
CA TYR A 249 13.91 5.47 -18.88
C TYR A 249 14.76 6.64 -19.40
N LEU A 250 15.84 6.98 -18.69
CA LEU A 250 16.74 8.08 -19.06
C LEU A 250 17.56 7.79 -20.32
N ASP A 251 17.93 6.53 -20.54
CA ASP A 251 18.57 6.06 -21.77
C ASP A 251 17.83 4.86 -22.36
N LYS A 252 16.82 5.17 -23.18
CA LYS A 252 15.79 4.19 -23.61
C LYS A 252 16.31 3.02 -24.44
N SER A 253 17.48 3.20 -25.06
CA SER A 253 18.10 2.20 -25.94
C SER A 253 19.27 1.48 -25.27
N ALA A 254 19.83 2.02 -24.17
CA ALA A 254 20.93 1.37 -23.47
C ALA A 254 20.50 0.10 -22.74
N VAL A 255 21.33 -0.94 -22.86
CA VAL A 255 21.20 -2.19 -22.12
C VAL A 255 21.68 -1.98 -20.69
N ILE A 256 20.76 -2.05 -19.72
CA ILE A 256 21.08 -1.83 -18.31
C ILE A 256 21.30 -3.18 -17.60
N LYS A 257 22.46 -3.34 -16.97
CA LYS A 257 22.81 -4.56 -16.22
C LYS A 257 22.17 -4.56 -14.82
N SER A 258 21.95 -5.75 -14.28
CA SER A 258 21.60 -5.93 -12.85
C SER A 258 22.65 -5.27 -11.96
N LYS A 259 22.18 -4.56 -10.91
CA LYS A 259 23.02 -3.76 -10.03
C LYS A 259 24.09 -4.58 -9.30
N TYR A 260 23.73 -5.77 -8.82
CA TYR A 260 24.61 -6.58 -7.96
C TYR A 260 25.21 -7.79 -8.67
N THR A 261 24.53 -8.35 -9.67
CA THR A 261 24.98 -9.57 -10.36
C THR A 261 25.64 -9.29 -11.71
N HIS A 262 25.49 -8.06 -12.23
CA HIS A 262 26.02 -7.61 -13.52
C HIS A 262 25.54 -8.37 -14.77
N ILE A 263 24.59 -9.29 -14.62
CA ILE A 263 23.95 -9.93 -15.78
C ILE A 263 23.17 -8.89 -16.60
N SER A 264 23.19 -9.03 -17.92
CA SER A 264 22.41 -8.21 -18.86
C SER A 264 21.26 -8.99 -19.51
N ASP A 265 21.34 -10.32 -19.54
CA ASP A 265 20.32 -11.15 -20.16
C ASP A 265 19.11 -11.34 -19.24
N ILE A 266 18.02 -10.63 -19.53
CA ILE A 266 16.73 -10.76 -18.82
C ILE A 266 16.11 -12.16 -18.98
N ASN A 267 16.50 -12.93 -20.00
CA ASN A 267 16.05 -14.31 -20.15
C ASN A 267 16.58 -15.22 -19.05
N PHE A 268 17.66 -14.83 -18.37
CA PHE A 268 18.14 -15.51 -17.18
C PHE A 268 17.02 -15.73 -16.16
N TYR A 269 16.14 -14.74 -15.96
CA TYR A 269 14.97 -14.85 -15.09
C TYR A 269 13.71 -15.31 -15.83
N ARG A 270 13.45 -14.80 -17.05
CA ARG A 270 12.21 -15.12 -17.80
C ARG A 270 12.01 -16.61 -18.07
N LYS A 271 13.09 -17.38 -18.19
CA LYS A 271 13.02 -18.84 -18.44
C LYS A 271 12.26 -19.64 -17.39
N ARG A 272 11.99 -19.04 -16.22
CA ARG A 272 11.21 -19.66 -15.12
C ARG A 272 9.70 -19.53 -15.30
N ASN A 273 9.23 -18.71 -16.25
CA ASN A 273 7.81 -18.59 -16.54
C ASN A 273 7.24 -19.87 -17.12
N VAL A 274 6.03 -20.21 -16.69
CA VAL A 274 5.25 -21.35 -17.22
C VAL A 274 4.13 -20.88 -18.16
N SER A 275 3.73 -19.61 -18.09
CA SER A 275 2.71 -19.04 -18.96
C SER A 275 3.11 -19.06 -20.43
N LYS A 276 2.20 -19.50 -21.30
CA LYS A 276 2.36 -19.43 -22.76
C LYS A 276 2.54 -17.99 -23.29
N LEU A 277 2.16 -16.98 -22.51
CA LEU A 277 2.37 -15.58 -22.87
C LEU A 277 3.85 -15.23 -23.08
N ILE A 278 4.78 -15.97 -22.45
CA ILE A 278 6.23 -15.78 -22.63
C ILE A 278 6.68 -15.90 -24.09
N THR A 279 5.96 -16.68 -24.91
CA THR A 279 6.34 -17.00 -26.29
C THR A 279 6.40 -15.79 -27.21
N GLY A 280 5.73 -14.68 -26.88
CA GLY A 280 5.79 -13.43 -27.64
C GLY A 280 6.71 -12.36 -27.07
N LEU A 281 7.33 -12.59 -25.91
CA LEU A 281 8.23 -11.62 -25.28
C LEU A 281 9.63 -11.73 -25.88
N ARG A 282 10.23 -10.60 -26.25
CA ARG A 282 11.55 -10.54 -26.89
C ARG A 282 12.27 -9.26 -26.46
N GLY A 283 13.59 -9.29 -26.51
CA GLY A 283 14.41 -8.09 -26.33
C GLY A 283 15.43 -8.20 -25.21
N GLU A 284 15.97 -7.04 -24.85
CA GLU A 284 17.07 -6.86 -23.92
C GLU A 284 16.61 -6.00 -22.73
N SER A 285 17.49 -5.76 -21.74
CA SER A 285 17.20 -4.91 -20.58
C SER A 285 17.18 -3.41 -20.92
N THR A 286 16.34 -3.04 -21.89
CA THR A 286 16.14 -1.67 -22.40
C THR A 286 14.70 -1.20 -22.17
N TRP A 287 14.49 0.10 -22.05
CA TRP A 287 13.14 0.68 -21.90
C TRP A 287 12.24 0.34 -23.10
N ASN A 288 12.81 0.43 -24.31
CA ASN A 288 12.08 0.12 -25.54
C ASN A 288 11.57 -1.32 -25.56
N SER A 289 12.34 -2.28 -25.03
CA SER A 289 11.90 -3.67 -24.89
C SER A 289 10.78 -3.81 -23.86
N LEU A 290 10.93 -3.13 -22.69
CA LEU A 290 9.90 -3.16 -21.63
C LEU A 290 8.55 -2.66 -22.14
N VAL A 291 8.55 -1.53 -22.84
CA VAL A 291 7.33 -0.97 -23.42
C VAL A 291 6.72 -1.93 -24.44
N LYS A 292 7.53 -2.53 -25.32
CA LYS A 292 7.05 -3.51 -26.32
C LYS A 292 6.45 -4.77 -25.68
N ASP A 293 7.07 -5.29 -24.63
CA ASP A 293 6.57 -6.44 -23.89
C ASP A 293 5.22 -6.12 -23.23
N ILE A 294 5.06 -4.93 -22.64
CA ILE A 294 3.76 -4.48 -22.11
C ILE A 294 2.73 -4.34 -23.24
N GLN A 295 3.09 -3.77 -24.39
CA GLN A 295 2.17 -3.67 -25.54
C GLN A 295 1.67 -5.04 -26.00
N TYR A 296 2.58 -6.01 -26.10
CA TYR A 296 2.22 -7.39 -26.43
C TYR A 296 1.22 -7.97 -25.43
N LEU A 297 1.46 -7.80 -24.13
CA LEU A 297 0.59 -8.34 -23.07
C LEU A 297 -0.76 -7.65 -23.05
N LEU A 298 -0.83 -6.33 -23.19
CA LEU A 298 -2.10 -5.60 -23.31
C LEU A 298 -2.91 -6.10 -24.51
N ASN A 299 -2.27 -6.37 -25.65
CA ASN A 299 -2.94 -6.88 -26.85
C ASN A 299 -3.45 -8.32 -26.67
N LYS A 300 -2.71 -9.18 -25.97
CA LYS A 300 -3.09 -10.57 -25.73
C LYS A 300 -4.15 -10.71 -24.64
N ILE A 301 -3.95 -10.02 -23.52
CA ILE A 301 -4.82 -10.10 -22.35
C ILE A 301 -6.09 -9.28 -22.58
N LYS A 302 -6.02 -8.09 -23.19
CA LYS A 302 -7.15 -7.17 -23.37
C LYS A 302 -7.90 -6.88 -22.05
N PRO A 303 -7.20 -6.40 -21.00
CA PRO A 303 -7.83 -6.10 -19.73
C PRO A 303 -8.77 -4.89 -19.85
N ASN A 304 -9.85 -4.89 -19.07
CA ASN A 304 -10.72 -3.73 -18.91
C ASN A 304 -10.45 -2.98 -17.59
N ILE A 305 -9.74 -3.61 -16.66
CA ILE A 305 -9.20 -3.00 -15.44
C ILE A 305 -7.70 -3.29 -15.39
N ILE A 306 -6.88 -2.26 -15.26
CA ILE A 306 -5.43 -2.39 -15.08
C ILE A 306 -5.06 -1.79 -13.73
N VAL A 307 -4.49 -2.60 -12.85
CA VAL A 307 -4.05 -2.21 -11.51
C VAL A 307 -2.54 -1.91 -11.57
N ALA A 308 -2.11 -0.75 -11.09
CA ALA A 308 -0.69 -0.35 -11.12
C ALA A 308 -0.38 0.66 -10.01
N PRO A 309 0.88 0.88 -9.63
CA PRO A 309 1.24 1.95 -8.69
C PRO A 309 0.86 3.33 -9.23
N TYR A 310 0.48 4.26 -8.35
CA TYR A 310 0.24 5.67 -8.66
C TYR A 310 1.58 6.45 -8.56
N PRO A 311 2.21 6.87 -9.68
CA PRO A 311 3.53 7.49 -9.67
C PRO A 311 3.65 8.76 -8.81
N ALA A 312 2.62 9.61 -8.78
CA ALA A 312 2.68 10.87 -8.04
C ALA A 312 2.71 10.71 -6.52
N ILE A 313 2.23 9.59 -5.97
CA ILE A 313 2.13 9.34 -4.53
C ILE A 313 2.94 8.14 -4.04
N ASP A 314 3.59 7.41 -4.93
CA ASP A 314 4.53 6.33 -4.60
C ASP A 314 5.98 6.81 -4.70
N SER A 315 6.81 6.49 -3.70
CA SER A 315 8.19 6.98 -3.62
C SER A 315 9.20 6.06 -4.30
N HIS A 316 8.85 4.81 -4.59
CA HIS A 316 9.80 3.87 -5.14
C HIS A 316 9.99 4.12 -6.65
N PRO A 317 11.23 4.34 -7.16
CA PRO A 317 11.46 4.62 -8.57
C PRO A 317 10.88 3.56 -9.51
N ASP A 318 11.13 2.27 -9.25
CA ASP A 318 10.59 1.22 -10.12
C ASP A 318 9.05 1.17 -10.13
N HIS A 319 8.37 1.57 -9.04
CA HIS A 319 6.92 1.67 -9.03
C HIS A 319 6.45 2.75 -10.00
N LYS A 320 7.05 3.94 -9.92
CA LYS A 320 6.77 5.04 -10.84
C LYS A 320 7.01 4.62 -12.30
N PHE A 321 8.19 4.08 -12.58
CA PHE A 321 8.61 3.76 -13.94
C PHE A 321 7.91 2.54 -14.54
N SER A 322 7.41 1.60 -13.72
CA SER A 322 6.52 0.54 -14.20
C SER A 322 5.22 1.11 -14.77
N THR A 323 4.58 2.04 -14.06
CA THR A 323 3.35 2.68 -14.54
C THR A 323 3.60 3.64 -15.70
N ILE A 324 4.74 4.30 -15.77
CA ILE A 324 5.09 5.16 -16.91
C ILE A 324 5.34 4.33 -18.17
N ALA A 325 6.00 3.17 -18.05
CA ALA A 325 6.15 2.22 -19.16
C ALA A 325 4.77 1.73 -19.63
N LEU A 326 3.86 1.44 -18.68
CA LEU A 326 2.47 1.10 -18.98
C LEU A 326 1.75 2.23 -19.73
N PHE A 327 1.86 3.49 -19.28
CA PHE A 327 1.24 4.63 -19.96
C PHE A 327 1.82 4.83 -21.37
N GLU A 328 3.13 4.67 -21.54
CA GLU A 328 3.78 4.75 -22.85
C GLU A 328 3.26 3.65 -23.78
N ALA A 329 3.11 2.41 -23.28
CA ALA A 329 2.56 1.29 -24.04
C ALA A 329 1.10 1.54 -24.46
N ILE A 330 0.25 2.00 -23.53
CA ILE A 330 -1.16 2.35 -23.77
C ILE A 330 -1.26 3.41 -24.88
N LYS A 331 -0.50 4.52 -24.77
CA LYS A 331 -0.52 5.61 -25.74
C LYS A 331 -0.02 5.16 -27.12
N LYS A 332 1.03 4.32 -27.19
CA LYS A 332 1.52 3.75 -28.45
C LYS A 332 0.50 2.82 -29.11
N MET A 333 -0.30 2.11 -28.31
CA MET A 333 -1.38 1.25 -28.81
C MET A 333 -2.69 2.00 -29.10
N LYS A 334 -2.79 3.28 -28.71
CA LYS A 334 -4.02 4.09 -28.83
C LYS A 334 -5.22 3.44 -28.13
N LEU A 335 -5.00 2.80 -26.98
CA LEU A 335 -6.10 2.26 -26.17
C LEU A 335 -6.78 3.40 -25.41
N GLU A 336 -8.10 3.51 -25.52
CA GLU A 336 -8.90 4.56 -24.85
C GLU A 336 -9.89 4.00 -23.82
N GLU A 337 -10.29 2.75 -23.99
CA GLU A 337 -11.27 2.06 -23.17
C GLU A 337 -10.66 1.36 -21.96
N GLY A 338 -11.40 1.35 -20.85
CA GLY A 338 -11.01 0.69 -19.59
C GLY A 338 -10.58 1.65 -18.48
N TYR A 339 -10.19 1.06 -17.36
CA TYR A 339 -9.92 1.78 -16.12
C TYR A 339 -8.54 1.43 -15.55
N LEU A 340 -7.83 2.45 -15.08
CA LEU A 340 -6.63 2.33 -14.26
C LEU A 340 -7.03 2.39 -12.78
N TYR A 341 -6.62 1.39 -12.02
CA TYR A 341 -6.81 1.29 -10.57
C TYR A 341 -5.45 1.51 -9.91
N LEU A 342 -5.20 2.76 -9.49
CA LEU A 342 -3.88 3.18 -9.05
C LEU A 342 -3.72 3.08 -7.53
N TYR A 343 -2.73 2.32 -7.05
CA TYR A 343 -2.46 2.10 -5.62
C TYR A 343 -1.12 2.72 -5.17
N THR A 344 -0.80 2.69 -3.88
CA THR A 344 0.58 2.94 -3.42
C THR A 344 0.99 1.95 -2.35
N ASN A 345 2.20 1.40 -2.51
CA ASN A 345 2.85 0.56 -1.52
C ASN A 345 3.94 1.35 -0.76
N HIS A 346 4.47 2.44 -1.32
CA HIS A 346 5.51 3.26 -0.69
C HIS A 346 5.12 4.74 -0.66
N HIS A 347 4.12 5.10 0.14
CA HIS A 347 3.56 6.45 0.12
C HIS A 347 4.62 7.54 0.37
N VAL A 348 4.68 8.54 -0.53
CA VAL A 348 5.75 9.56 -0.56
C VAL A 348 5.94 10.36 0.73
N LEU A 349 4.89 10.53 1.54
CA LEU A 349 4.97 11.27 2.79
C LEU A 349 5.27 10.40 4.02
N SER A 350 4.98 9.10 3.95
CA SER A 350 5.21 8.18 5.06
C SER A 350 5.15 6.73 4.61
N GLU A 351 6.27 6.02 4.78
CA GLU A 351 6.38 4.57 4.58
C GLU A 351 5.51 3.77 5.57
N PHE A 352 4.93 4.43 6.58
CA PHE A 352 4.10 3.78 7.58
C PHE A 352 2.62 3.80 7.22
N TYR A 353 2.22 4.49 6.15
CA TYR A 353 0.86 4.42 5.66
C TYR A 353 0.59 3.03 5.01
N PRO A 354 -0.60 2.43 5.21
CA PRO A 354 -1.71 2.85 6.09
C PRO A 354 -1.39 2.74 7.58
N TYR A 355 -2.00 3.60 8.40
CA TYR A 355 -1.76 3.65 9.85
C TYR A 355 -2.55 2.59 10.63
N GLY A 356 -2.04 2.23 11.81
CA GLY A 356 -2.70 1.27 12.70
C GLY A 356 -2.31 -0.18 12.48
N GLU A 357 -2.99 -1.04 13.23
CA GLU A 357 -2.80 -2.50 13.31
C GLU A 357 -3.47 -3.26 12.17
N MET A 358 -2.96 -4.46 11.89
CA MET A 358 -3.56 -5.38 10.93
C MET A 358 -5.08 -5.52 11.10
N GLY A 359 -5.81 -5.60 9.98
CA GLY A 359 -7.27 -5.71 9.94
C GLY A 359 -8.04 -4.39 10.14
N SER A 360 -7.35 -3.29 10.44
CA SER A 360 -7.97 -1.95 10.45
C SER A 360 -8.30 -1.45 9.04
N LEU A 361 -9.03 -0.34 8.97
CA LEU A 361 -9.37 0.33 7.72
C LEU A 361 -8.16 1.01 7.06
N VAL A 362 -8.23 1.11 5.74
CA VAL A 362 -7.43 2.04 4.93
C VAL A 362 -8.32 3.23 4.56
N SER A 363 -7.95 4.40 5.08
CA SER A 363 -8.51 5.72 4.73
C SER A 363 -7.78 6.32 3.53
N LEU A 364 -8.25 7.47 3.04
CA LEU A 364 -7.46 8.25 2.07
C LEU A 364 -6.07 8.60 2.65
N PRO A 365 -5.01 8.53 1.84
CA PRO A 365 -3.65 8.86 2.29
C PRO A 365 -3.51 10.35 2.65
N PRO A 366 -2.46 10.72 3.40
CA PRO A 366 -2.15 12.12 3.64
C PRO A 366 -1.92 12.87 2.32
N ASN A 367 -2.67 13.96 2.09
CA ASN A 367 -2.47 14.85 0.94
C ASN A 367 -2.60 16.32 1.38
N PHE A 368 -1.66 17.16 0.95
CA PHE A 368 -1.57 18.57 1.34
C PHE A 368 -1.33 19.44 0.10
N GLY A 369 -2.39 20.04 -0.45
CA GLY A 369 -2.34 21.03 -1.52
C GLY A 369 -1.88 20.57 -2.91
N LYS A 370 -1.41 19.32 -3.10
CA LYS A 370 -1.09 18.80 -4.44
C LYS A 370 -2.34 18.22 -5.08
N PRO A 371 -2.82 18.75 -6.22
CA PRO A 371 -3.99 18.21 -6.90
C PRO A 371 -3.65 16.83 -7.47
N LEU A 372 -4.10 15.79 -6.78
CA LEU A 372 -4.12 14.42 -7.31
C LEU A 372 -5.24 14.31 -8.35
N TYR A 373 -4.99 13.55 -9.40
CA TYR A 373 -6.00 13.30 -10.43
C TYR A 373 -6.60 11.91 -10.25
N PHE A 374 -7.92 11.87 -10.13
CA PHE A 374 -8.72 10.65 -10.16
C PHE A 374 -10.15 11.02 -10.58
N ARG A 375 -10.87 10.09 -11.20
CA ARG A 375 -12.30 10.22 -11.50
C ARG A 375 -13.18 9.68 -10.39
N SER A 376 -12.67 8.68 -9.68
CA SER A 376 -13.36 7.98 -8.61
C SER A 376 -12.35 7.37 -7.65
N ILE A 377 -12.80 6.92 -6.49
CA ILE A 377 -12.03 6.12 -5.55
C ILE A 377 -12.77 4.81 -5.37
N TYR A 378 -12.05 3.70 -5.47
CA TYR A 378 -12.58 2.37 -5.22
C TYR A 378 -11.94 1.77 -3.98
N SER A 379 -12.79 1.38 -3.03
CA SER A 379 -12.40 0.66 -1.83
C SER A 379 -12.91 -0.78 -1.92
N HIS A 380 -12.05 -1.70 -2.33
CA HIS A 380 -12.37 -3.12 -2.38
C HIS A 380 -12.40 -3.71 -0.97
N PHE A 381 -13.53 -4.27 -0.55
CA PHE A 381 -13.67 -4.87 0.78
C PHE A 381 -12.93 -6.21 0.88
N LEU A 382 -12.20 -6.41 1.97
CA LEU A 382 -11.59 -7.68 2.36
C LEU A 382 -12.30 -8.24 3.61
N PRO A 383 -13.19 -9.23 3.44
CA PRO A 383 -13.69 -10.02 4.56
C PRO A 383 -12.55 -10.64 5.37
N VAL A 384 -12.80 -10.95 6.64
CA VAL A 384 -11.78 -11.50 7.55
C VAL A 384 -11.11 -12.77 6.99
N ASP A 385 -11.86 -13.65 6.34
CA ASP A 385 -11.28 -14.86 5.75
C ASP A 385 -10.34 -14.54 4.57
N ARG A 386 -10.67 -13.53 3.75
CA ARG A 386 -9.75 -13.04 2.72
C ARG A 386 -8.52 -12.35 3.29
N GLN A 387 -8.63 -11.71 4.45
CA GLN A 387 -7.46 -11.18 5.16
C GLN A 387 -6.55 -12.31 5.64
N LYS A 388 -7.10 -13.43 6.14
CA LYS A 388 -6.32 -14.63 6.49
C LYS A 388 -5.62 -15.21 5.27
N ASP A 389 -6.33 -15.37 4.15
CA ASP A 389 -5.73 -15.84 2.90
C ASP A 389 -4.58 -14.93 2.45
N LYS A 390 -4.78 -13.60 2.55
CA LYS A 390 -3.75 -12.59 2.25
C LYS A 390 -2.52 -12.73 3.15
N ILE A 391 -2.67 -13.05 4.43
CA ILE A 391 -1.53 -13.33 5.32
C ILE A 391 -0.70 -14.48 4.76
N PHE A 392 -1.33 -15.58 4.33
CA PHE A 392 -0.60 -16.71 3.75
C PHE A 392 0.03 -16.38 2.40
N ALA A 393 -0.58 -15.51 1.59
CA ALA A 393 0.05 -15.02 0.37
C ALA A 393 1.30 -14.18 0.67
N LEU A 394 1.25 -13.28 1.65
CA LEU A 394 2.43 -12.53 2.10
C LEU A 394 3.48 -13.42 2.76
N GLU A 395 3.04 -14.44 3.50
CA GLU A 395 3.94 -15.43 4.09
C GLU A 395 4.67 -16.20 3.00
N ALA A 396 3.99 -16.61 1.93
CA ALA A 396 4.59 -17.33 0.81
C ALA A 396 5.65 -16.51 0.04
N MET A 397 5.70 -15.19 0.24
CA MET A 397 6.77 -14.33 -0.29
C MET A 397 8.03 -14.47 0.56
N ASN A 398 9.02 -15.20 0.05
CA ASN A 398 10.25 -15.49 0.79
C ASN A 398 10.96 -14.22 1.27
N ASP A 399 10.92 -13.11 0.53
CA ASP A 399 11.58 -11.85 0.92
C ASP A 399 10.85 -11.11 2.06
N LEU A 400 9.59 -11.43 2.34
CA LEU A 400 8.80 -10.84 3.43
C LEU A 400 8.91 -11.61 4.76
N ARG A 401 9.32 -12.88 4.73
CA ARG A 401 9.52 -13.71 5.94
C ARG A 401 10.60 -13.16 6.89
N LEU A 402 10.77 -13.76 8.06
CA LEU A 402 12.06 -13.64 8.74
C LEU A 402 13.12 -14.43 7.94
N ASP A 403 14.38 -13.99 7.93
CA ASP A 403 15.50 -14.80 7.41
C ASP A 403 15.70 -16.09 8.25
N THR A 404 16.69 -16.93 7.94
CA THR A 404 16.88 -18.19 8.66
C THR A 404 17.77 -18.09 9.91
N GLU A 405 18.14 -16.89 10.37
CA GLU A 405 18.92 -16.70 11.61
C GLU A 405 18.19 -17.24 12.86
N TRP A 406 16.87 -17.46 12.79
CA TRP A 406 16.07 -18.01 13.90
C TRP A 406 16.48 -19.44 14.28
N ARG A 407 17.28 -20.13 13.44
CA ARG A 407 17.85 -21.45 13.74
C ARG A 407 18.92 -21.40 14.84
N THR A 408 19.39 -20.21 15.20
CA THR A 408 20.43 -20.00 16.22
C THR A 408 19.86 -19.24 17.42
N ALA A 409 20.35 -19.56 18.63
CA ALA A 409 19.93 -18.85 19.84
C ALA A 409 20.20 -17.34 19.75
N TYR A 410 21.37 -16.96 19.24
CA TYR A 410 21.72 -15.55 19.00
C TYR A 410 20.74 -14.86 18.05
N GLY A 411 20.43 -15.49 16.91
CA GLY A 411 19.49 -14.94 15.93
C GLY A 411 18.07 -14.80 16.47
N ILE A 412 17.59 -15.74 17.29
CA ILE A 412 16.30 -15.62 18.00
C ILE A 412 16.30 -14.38 18.89
N ILE A 413 17.31 -14.22 19.74
CA ILE A 413 17.41 -13.08 20.66
C ILE A 413 17.49 -11.75 19.88
N LYS A 414 18.35 -11.69 18.86
CA LYS A 414 18.49 -10.52 17.98
C LYS A 414 17.17 -10.13 17.34
N LYS A 415 16.42 -11.09 16.80
CA LYS A 415 15.10 -10.86 16.19
C LYS A 415 14.06 -10.44 17.22
N ALA A 416 14.00 -11.11 18.37
CA ALA A 416 13.08 -10.78 19.45
C ALA A 416 13.28 -9.33 19.90
N ILE A 417 14.54 -8.90 20.12
CA ILE A 417 14.88 -7.53 20.49
C ILE A 417 14.45 -6.55 19.38
N LYS A 418 14.80 -6.82 18.11
CA LYS A 418 14.45 -5.95 16.98
C LYS A 418 12.93 -5.77 16.86
N ILE A 419 12.17 -6.87 16.87
CA ILE A 419 10.71 -6.85 16.76
C ILE A 419 10.09 -6.10 17.95
N THR A 420 10.58 -6.38 19.17
CA THR A 420 10.07 -5.73 20.39
C THR A 420 10.33 -4.23 20.38
N ILE A 421 11.54 -3.79 20.03
CA ILE A 421 11.89 -2.36 19.93
C ILE A 421 11.04 -1.69 18.84
N SER A 422 10.94 -2.27 17.64
CA SER A 422 10.10 -1.73 16.58
C SER A 422 8.64 -1.59 17.01
N HIS A 423 8.10 -2.57 17.73
CA HIS A 423 6.72 -2.49 18.25
C HIS A 423 6.55 -1.38 19.30
N ILE A 424 7.44 -1.33 20.30
CA ILE A 424 7.39 -0.29 21.36
C ILE A 424 7.50 1.11 20.77
N LEU A 425 8.42 1.31 19.83
CA LEU A 425 8.66 2.61 19.20
C LEU A 425 7.63 2.96 18.10
N GLY A 426 6.71 2.06 17.75
CA GLY A 426 5.75 2.29 16.67
C GLY A 426 6.38 2.33 15.28
N LEU A 427 7.54 1.69 15.11
CA LEU A 427 8.36 1.65 13.91
C LEU A 427 8.15 0.36 13.09
N ASP A 428 7.04 -0.34 13.29
CA ASP A 428 6.68 -1.50 12.48
C ASP A 428 6.20 -1.06 11.09
N ALA A 429 7.09 -1.13 10.09
CA ALA A 429 6.76 -0.88 8.69
C ALA A 429 6.46 -2.17 7.90
N SER A 430 6.23 -3.31 8.57
CA SER A 430 6.00 -4.59 7.90
C SER A 430 4.77 -4.58 7.00
N TYR A 431 4.83 -5.32 5.89
CA TYR A 431 3.69 -5.49 5.01
C TYR A 431 2.55 -6.29 5.64
N TYR A 432 2.82 -7.18 6.61
CA TYR A 432 1.76 -7.83 7.39
C TYR A 432 0.88 -6.81 8.09
N ARG A 433 1.49 -5.82 8.76
CA ARG A 433 0.73 -4.72 9.35
C ARG A 433 0.04 -3.89 8.26
N ARG A 434 0.75 -3.51 7.19
CA ARG A 434 0.31 -2.49 6.22
C ARG A 434 -0.72 -2.97 5.22
N ALA A 435 -0.58 -4.20 4.73
CA ALA A 435 -1.32 -4.72 3.58
C ALA A 435 -2.54 -5.56 3.96
N VAL A 436 -2.50 -6.23 5.12
CA VAL A 436 -3.62 -7.02 5.63
C VAL A 436 -4.59 -6.08 6.35
N ARG A 437 -5.56 -5.57 5.59
CA ARG A 437 -6.48 -4.50 6.00
C ARG A 437 -7.92 -4.89 5.67
N ASN A 438 -8.87 -4.15 6.21
CA ASN A 438 -10.30 -4.33 5.92
C ASN A 438 -10.66 -3.99 4.46
N ASN A 439 -9.82 -3.21 3.78
CA ASN A 439 -10.03 -2.84 2.39
C ASN A 439 -8.71 -2.57 1.65
N GLU A 440 -8.77 -2.72 0.33
CA GLU A 440 -7.75 -2.27 -0.62
C GLU A 440 -8.24 -1.00 -1.33
N LEU A 441 -7.39 0.01 -1.45
CA LEU A 441 -7.76 1.35 -1.90
C LEU A 441 -7.12 1.68 -3.25
N PHE A 442 -7.93 2.11 -4.21
CA PHE A 442 -7.50 2.45 -5.56
C PHE A 442 -8.04 3.82 -5.99
N PHE A 443 -7.17 4.65 -6.55
CA PHE A 443 -7.56 5.84 -7.30
C PHE A 443 -7.91 5.43 -8.73
N VAL A 444 -9.15 5.67 -9.14
CA VAL A 444 -9.66 5.20 -10.44
C VAL A 444 -9.55 6.31 -11.47
N VAL A 445 -8.96 5.98 -12.62
CA VAL A 445 -8.75 6.88 -13.76
C VAL A 445 -9.23 6.19 -15.02
N ASN A 446 -9.94 6.88 -15.91
CA ASN A 446 -10.28 6.29 -17.22
C ASN A 446 -9.04 6.28 -18.09
N ILE A 447 -8.81 5.23 -18.87
CA ILE A 447 -7.63 5.14 -19.74
C ILE A 447 -7.54 6.33 -20.71
N ARG A 448 -8.65 6.74 -21.34
CA ARG A 448 -8.71 7.97 -22.17
C ARG A 448 -8.21 9.25 -21.49
N ASP A 449 -8.28 9.37 -20.16
CA ASP A 449 -7.89 10.60 -19.48
C ASP A 449 -6.36 10.82 -19.54
N ILE A 450 -5.55 9.77 -19.73
CA ILE A 450 -4.07 9.89 -19.79
C ILE A 450 -3.56 10.54 -21.09
N TYR A 451 -4.42 10.72 -22.08
CA TYR A 451 -4.10 11.44 -23.32
C TYR A 451 -4.08 12.95 -23.12
N ASN A 452 -4.78 13.45 -22.09
CA ASN A 452 -4.67 14.85 -21.68
C ASN A 452 -3.33 15.07 -20.96
N ASN A 453 -2.52 16.01 -21.46
CA ASN A 453 -1.17 16.25 -20.93
C ASN A 453 -1.18 16.78 -19.48
N GLU A 454 -2.16 17.60 -19.10
CA GLU A 454 -2.29 18.09 -17.72
C GLU A 454 -2.59 16.93 -16.75
N VAL A 455 -3.48 16.03 -17.16
CA VAL A 455 -3.80 14.81 -16.41
C VAL A 455 -2.57 13.91 -16.31
N TYR A 456 -1.89 13.68 -17.44
CA TYR A 456 -0.70 12.84 -17.48
C TYR A 456 0.38 13.34 -16.51
N GLU A 457 0.70 14.65 -16.51
CA GLU A 457 1.69 15.21 -15.59
C GLU A 457 1.25 15.13 -14.11
N LYS A 458 -0.04 15.30 -13.81
CA LYS A 458 -0.59 15.07 -12.45
C LYS A 458 -0.47 13.61 -12.00
N LEU A 459 -0.66 12.66 -12.91
CA LEU A 459 -0.53 11.22 -12.60
C LEU A 459 0.93 10.81 -12.41
N LYS A 460 1.80 11.32 -13.28
CA LYS A 460 3.24 11.10 -13.28
C LYS A 460 3.92 11.69 -12.05
N GLY A 461 3.48 12.88 -11.61
CA GLY A 461 4.09 13.60 -10.50
C GLY A 461 5.54 13.99 -10.78
N LYS A 462 6.32 14.25 -9.72
CA LYS A 462 7.76 14.54 -9.85
C LYS A 462 8.55 13.26 -10.06
N ILE A 463 9.40 13.27 -11.08
CA ILE A 463 10.26 12.16 -11.51
C ILE A 463 11.71 12.58 -11.49
#